data_AF-A0A8H5ICB7-F1
#
_entry.id   AF-A0A8H5ICB7-F1
#
_cell.length_a   1.000
_cell.length_b   1.000
_cell.length_c   1.000
_cell.angle_alpha   90.00
_cell.angle_beta   90.00
_cell.angle_gamma   90.00
#
_symmetry.space_group_name_H-M   'P 1'
#
loop_
_entity.id
_entity.type
_entity.pdbx_description
1 polymer ?
#
loop_
_entity_poly.entity_id
_entity_poly.type
_entity_poly.pdbx_seq_one_letter_code
_entity_poly.pdbx_strand_id
1 'polypeptide(L)'
;TKLIDEIIQKDVPLEDIGSSFYRCLIPFSEVNKNPDLEAIFKDQDPGFWVPFDLPTGTFLITEPLEMYTRGRAVIIGDAAHPIQPTHAQGAVLAIEEAAALESLFKDIHHPESVADRLGLYNDFLKRRIHVTQLLSDAQPGLSSILRQRAEDVWGDGIFPPEAMNFTKPIQDFFYAWDVIEEAENVLALAI
;
A
#
# COMPACT_ATOMS: atom_id res chain seq x y z
N THR A 1 -23.16 3.45 -8.41
CA THR A 1 -23.77 2.96 -9.66
C THR A 1 -24.20 4.08 -10.57
N LYS A 2 -24.97 5.09 -10.12
CA LYS A 2 -25.42 6.22 -10.99
C LYS A 2 -24.37 6.83 -11.93
N LEU A 3 -23.15 7.08 -11.44
CA LEU A 3 -22.07 7.62 -12.28
C LEU A 3 -21.63 6.65 -13.39
N ILE A 4 -21.58 5.36 -13.11
CA ILE A 4 -21.25 4.32 -14.09
C ILE A 4 -22.38 4.21 -15.12
N ASP A 5 -23.64 4.19 -14.66
CA ASP A 5 -24.83 4.12 -15.52
C ASP A 5 -24.92 5.32 -16.47
N GLU A 6 -24.56 6.52 -16.00
CA GLU A 6 -24.46 7.75 -16.82
C GLU A 6 -23.37 7.65 -17.89
N ILE A 7 -22.24 6.99 -17.59
CA ILE A 7 -21.12 6.82 -18.53
C ILE A 7 -21.43 5.78 -19.60
N ILE A 8 -22.00 4.63 -19.21
CA ILE A 8 -22.24 3.50 -20.14
C ILE A 8 -23.63 3.51 -20.76
N GLN A 9 -24.50 4.45 -20.36
CA GLN A 9 -25.89 4.60 -20.83
C GLN A 9 -26.69 3.30 -20.77
N LYS A 10 -26.37 2.45 -19.80
CA LYS A 10 -27.01 1.16 -19.58
C LYS A 10 -27.07 0.93 -18.09
N ASP A 11 -28.23 0.47 -17.62
CA ASP A 11 -28.43 0.08 -16.23
C ASP A 11 -27.58 -1.16 -15.92
N VAL A 12 -26.63 -1.03 -14.99
CA VAL A 12 -25.77 -2.13 -14.52
C VAL A 12 -25.97 -2.31 -13.02
N PRO A 13 -27.02 -3.04 -12.60
CA PRO A 13 -27.25 -3.31 -11.20
C PRO A 13 -26.09 -4.14 -10.63
N LEU A 14 -25.62 -3.75 -9.45
CA LEU A 14 -24.64 -4.55 -8.70
C LEU A 14 -25.39 -5.71 -8.06
N GLU A 15 -25.02 -6.94 -8.42
CA GLU A 15 -25.51 -8.15 -7.79
C GLU A 15 -24.55 -8.59 -6.68
N ASP A 16 -25.08 -8.87 -5.50
CA ASP A 16 -24.32 -9.44 -4.39
C ASP A 16 -24.02 -10.92 -4.70
N ILE A 17 -22.73 -11.24 -4.79
CA ILE A 17 -22.24 -12.59 -5.08
C ILE A 17 -21.82 -13.34 -3.81
N GLY A 18 -22.08 -12.77 -2.62
CA GLY A 18 -21.72 -13.34 -1.33
C GLY A 18 -20.21 -13.39 -1.08
N SER A 19 -19.42 -12.66 -1.88
CA SER A 19 -17.96 -12.62 -1.82
C SER A 19 -17.48 -11.23 -2.21
N SER A 20 -16.44 -10.73 -1.53
CA SER A 20 -15.77 -9.49 -1.91
C SER A 20 -14.46 -9.81 -2.61
N PHE A 21 -14.28 -9.30 -3.83
CA PHE A 21 -13.05 -9.45 -4.60
C PHE A 21 -12.40 -8.07 -4.73
N TYR A 22 -11.15 -7.98 -4.31
CA TYR A 22 -10.26 -6.91 -4.73
C TYR A 22 -9.25 -7.51 -5.73
N ARG A 23 -8.50 -6.67 -6.44
CA ARG A 23 -8.00 -6.91 -7.81
C ARG A 23 -6.68 -7.72 -7.94
N CYS A 24 -6.68 -8.86 -8.66
CA CYS A 24 -5.97 -9.14 -9.96
C CYS A 24 -5.78 -10.65 -10.26
N LEU A 25 -5.95 -11.04 -11.52
CA LEU A 25 -5.56 -12.33 -12.12
C LEU A 25 -4.11 -12.23 -12.64
N ILE A 26 -3.10 -12.48 -11.81
CA ILE A 26 -1.72 -12.66 -12.28
C ILE A 26 -1.50 -14.16 -12.54
N PRO A 27 -1.10 -14.58 -13.75
CA PRO A 27 -0.79 -15.99 -14.00
C PRO A 27 0.33 -16.48 -13.08
N PHE A 28 0.21 -17.69 -12.52
CA PHE A 28 1.27 -18.27 -11.69
C PHE A 28 2.62 -18.35 -12.42
N SER A 29 2.61 -18.46 -13.75
CA SER A 29 3.83 -18.37 -14.57
C SER A 29 4.54 -17.02 -14.49
N GLU A 30 3.82 -15.94 -14.18
CA GLU A 30 4.38 -14.60 -13.93
C GLU A 30 4.74 -14.43 -12.45
N VAL A 31 3.92 -14.95 -11.53
CA VAL A 31 4.21 -14.98 -10.08
C VAL A 31 5.54 -15.68 -9.81
N ASN A 32 5.75 -16.85 -10.42
CA ASN A 32 6.96 -17.65 -10.26
C ASN A 32 8.21 -17.05 -10.90
N LYS A 33 8.11 -15.89 -11.58
CA LYS A 33 9.31 -15.14 -12.03
C LYS A 33 9.92 -14.31 -10.90
N ASN A 34 9.13 -13.96 -9.89
CA ASN A 34 9.62 -13.26 -8.71
C ASN A 34 10.13 -14.30 -7.69
N PRO A 35 11.41 -14.26 -7.28
CA PRO A 35 11.99 -15.24 -6.36
C PRO A 35 11.27 -15.36 -5.02
N ASP A 36 10.74 -14.25 -4.50
CA ASP A 36 10.04 -14.21 -3.21
C ASP A 36 8.68 -14.89 -3.31
N LEU A 37 7.99 -14.69 -4.44
CA LEU A 37 6.69 -15.29 -4.69
C LEU A 37 6.83 -16.76 -5.11
N GLU A 38 7.84 -17.09 -5.92
CA GLU A 38 8.15 -18.47 -6.32
C GLU A 38 8.40 -19.36 -5.09
N ALA A 39 9.12 -18.87 -4.08
CA ALA A 39 9.37 -19.58 -2.84
C ALA A 39 8.08 -19.99 -2.08
N ILE A 40 6.98 -19.27 -2.34
CA ILE A 40 5.68 -19.46 -1.67
C ILE A 40 4.71 -20.27 -2.55
N PHE A 41 4.74 -20.07 -3.87
CA PHE A 41 3.67 -20.49 -4.79
C PHE A 41 4.05 -21.55 -5.83
N LYS A 42 5.34 -21.88 -6.02
CA LYS A 42 5.79 -22.74 -7.14
C LYS A 42 5.15 -24.14 -7.20
N ASP A 43 4.76 -24.68 -6.06
CA ASP A 43 4.19 -26.03 -5.93
C ASP A 43 2.69 -26.01 -5.60
N GLN A 44 2.02 -24.85 -5.74
CA GLN A 44 0.59 -24.71 -5.49
C GLN A 44 -0.20 -24.69 -6.81
N ASP A 45 -1.37 -25.32 -6.81
CA ASP A 45 -2.31 -25.21 -7.92
C ASP A 45 -2.77 -23.75 -8.09
N PRO A 46 -3.07 -23.30 -9.33
CA PRO A 46 -3.64 -21.97 -9.55
C PRO A 46 -4.90 -21.77 -8.70
N GLY A 47 -4.82 -20.92 -7.68
CA GLY A 47 -5.85 -20.80 -6.66
C GLY A 47 -5.52 -19.77 -5.58
N PHE A 48 -6.46 -19.58 -4.65
CA PHE A 48 -6.35 -18.63 -3.55
C PHE A 48 -5.41 -19.15 -2.45
N TRP A 49 -4.58 -18.28 -1.87
CA TRP A 49 -3.82 -18.60 -0.67
C TRP A 49 -4.31 -17.76 0.51
N VAL A 50 -4.68 -18.44 1.59
CA VAL A 50 -5.17 -17.83 2.83
C VAL A 50 -4.49 -18.57 4.00
N PRO A 51 -3.74 -17.87 4.88
CA PRO A 51 -3.10 -18.52 6.03
C PRO A 51 -4.06 -18.91 7.17
N PHE A 52 -5.36 -18.63 7.07
CA PHE A 52 -6.37 -18.99 8.08
C PHE A 52 -7.72 -19.32 7.42
N ASP A 53 -8.45 -20.30 7.98
CA ASP A 53 -9.71 -20.83 7.43
C ASP A 53 -10.79 -19.74 7.24
N LEU A 54 -11.23 -19.55 6.00
CA LEU A 54 -12.19 -18.55 5.51
C LEU A 54 -13.08 -19.22 4.44
N PRO A 55 -14.31 -19.64 4.73
CA PRO A 55 -15.18 -20.21 3.69
C PRO A 55 -15.52 -19.24 2.55
N THR A 56 -15.25 -17.94 2.70
CA THR A 56 -15.69 -16.88 1.75
C THR A 56 -14.71 -15.70 1.57
N GLY A 57 -13.52 -15.74 2.19
CA GLY A 57 -12.59 -14.60 2.21
C GLY A 57 -11.36 -14.83 1.33
N THR A 58 -11.03 -13.87 0.47
CA THR A 58 -9.76 -13.82 -0.29
C THR A 58 -8.95 -12.62 0.18
N PHE A 59 -7.69 -12.86 0.56
CA PHE A 59 -6.72 -11.79 0.78
C PHE A 59 -5.79 -11.68 -0.42
N LEU A 60 -5.42 -10.44 -0.78
CA LEU A 60 -4.51 -10.16 -1.88
C LEU A 60 -3.22 -9.64 -1.28
N ILE A 61 -2.13 -10.18 -1.81
CA ILE A 61 -0.79 -9.64 -1.59
C ILE A 61 -0.39 -9.02 -2.91
N THR A 62 0.02 -7.75 -2.87
CA THR A 62 0.54 -7.06 -4.04
C THR A 62 1.98 -6.65 -3.79
N GLU A 63 2.73 -6.48 -4.87
CA GLU A 63 4.05 -5.85 -4.79
C GLU A 63 3.88 -4.32 -4.70
N PRO A 64 4.66 -3.63 -3.85
CA PRO A 64 4.58 -2.17 -3.76
C PRO A 64 4.85 -1.51 -5.12
N LEU A 65 4.04 -0.51 -5.47
CA LEU A 65 4.14 0.16 -6.78
C LEU A 65 5.46 0.93 -6.92
N GLU A 66 6.05 0.90 -8.11
CA GLU A 66 7.25 1.71 -8.40
C GLU A 66 6.96 3.22 -8.39
N MET A 67 5.75 3.63 -8.78
CA MET A 67 5.30 5.02 -8.80
C MET A 67 3.82 5.12 -8.44
N TYR A 68 3.47 6.14 -7.67
CA TYR A 68 2.09 6.45 -7.25
C TYR A 68 1.51 7.66 -8.00
N THR A 69 2.34 8.37 -8.76
CA THR A 69 1.93 9.57 -9.51
C THR A 69 2.40 9.52 -10.95
N ARG A 70 1.66 10.21 -11.83
CA ARG A 70 2.05 10.44 -13.22
C ARG A 70 1.48 11.76 -13.72
N GLY A 71 2.34 12.76 -13.87
CA GLY A 71 1.92 14.11 -14.22
C GLY A 71 0.98 14.67 -13.16
N ARG A 72 -0.29 14.92 -13.51
CA ARG A 72 -1.30 15.48 -12.60
C ARG A 72 -2.26 14.44 -12.02
N ALA A 73 -1.91 13.15 -12.10
CA ALA A 73 -2.70 12.05 -11.56
C ALA A 73 -1.95 11.38 -10.40
N VAL A 74 -2.71 11.01 -9.36
CA VAL A 74 -2.25 10.26 -8.19
C VAL A 74 -3.22 9.12 -7.92
N ILE A 75 -2.70 8.00 -7.43
CA ILE A 75 -3.46 6.87 -6.91
C ILE A 75 -3.23 6.76 -5.41
N ILE A 76 -4.29 6.54 -4.63
CA ILE A 76 -4.27 6.47 -3.15
C ILE A 76 -5.12 5.31 -2.65
N GLY A 77 -4.98 4.97 -1.36
CA GLY A 77 -5.73 3.94 -0.66
C GLY A 77 -5.56 2.55 -1.26
N ASP A 78 -6.57 1.70 -1.14
CA ASP A 78 -6.54 0.32 -1.65
C ASP A 78 -6.30 0.22 -3.17
N ALA A 79 -6.52 1.30 -3.93
CA ALA A 79 -6.17 1.33 -5.36
C ALA A 79 -4.65 1.36 -5.57
N ALA A 80 -3.91 1.92 -4.60
CA ALA A 80 -2.47 2.10 -4.60
C ALA A 80 -1.72 1.01 -3.82
N HIS A 81 -2.24 0.61 -2.65
CA HIS A 81 -1.57 -0.29 -1.71
C HIS A 81 -2.57 -1.19 -0.98
N PRO A 82 -3.15 -2.19 -1.64
CA PRO A 82 -3.90 -3.21 -0.91
C PRO A 82 -2.93 -4.02 -0.05
N ILE A 83 -3.13 -3.99 1.27
CA ILE A 83 -2.27 -4.64 2.27
C ILE A 83 -3.06 -5.62 3.13
N GLN A 84 -2.38 -6.61 3.72
CA GLN A 84 -3.03 -7.50 4.68
C GLN A 84 -3.51 -6.76 5.95
N PRO A 85 -4.62 -7.19 6.57
CA PRO A 85 -5.21 -6.50 7.72
C PRO A 85 -4.42 -6.69 9.04
N THR A 86 -3.25 -7.33 9.00
CA THR A 86 -2.43 -7.72 10.18
C THR A 86 -2.21 -6.58 11.18
N HIS A 87 -1.95 -5.36 10.68
CA HIS A 87 -1.74 -4.17 11.51
C HIS A 87 -2.84 -3.11 11.36
N ALA A 88 -3.93 -3.44 10.64
CA ALA A 88 -5.02 -2.53 10.31
C ALA A 88 -4.58 -1.21 9.63
N GLN A 89 -3.52 -1.26 8.81
CA GLN A 89 -2.91 -0.05 8.26
C GLN A 89 -3.49 0.43 6.92
N GLY A 90 -4.33 -0.34 6.22
CA GLY A 90 -4.79 0.03 4.87
C GLY A 90 -5.57 1.35 4.87
N ALA A 91 -6.56 1.46 5.77
CA ALA A 91 -7.31 2.70 5.96
C ALA A 91 -6.45 3.82 6.57
N VAL A 92 -5.48 3.48 7.44
CA VAL A 92 -4.56 4.46 8.05
C VAL A 92 -3.70 5.12 6.99
N LEU A 93 -3.08 4.33 6.10
CA LEU A 93 -2.31 4.85 4.96
C LEU A 93 -3.17 5.73 4.06
N ALA A 94 -4.39 5.33 3.74
CA ALA A 94 -5.29 6.16 2.91
C ALA A 94 -5.55 7.54 3.55
N ILE A 95 -5.65 7.61 4.87
CA ILE A 95 -5.82 8.86 5.62
C ILE A 95 -4.50 9.65 5.65
N GLU A 96 -3.36 8.97 5.87
CA GLU A 96 -2.04 9.60 5.83
C GLU A 96 -1.77 10.25 4.47
N GLU A 97 -2.07 9.55 3.37
CA GLU A 97 -1.95 10.06 2.01
C GLU A 97 -2.83 11.29 1.77
N ALA A 98 -4.07 11.28 2.26
CA ALA A 98 -4.96 12.42 2.15
C ALA A 98 -4.44 13.64 2.92
N ALA A 99 -3.90 13.43 4.13
CA ALA A 99 -3.28 14.49 4.93
C ALA A 99 -2.01 15.05 4.27
N ALA A 100 -1.14 14.18 3.74
CA ALA A 100 0.03 14.59 2.99
C ALA A 100 -0.31 15.45 1.77
N LEU A 101 -1.31 15.02 0.99
CA LEU A 101 -1.77 15.76 -0.18
C LEU A 101 -2.33 17.13 0.22
N GLU A 102 -3.10 17.22 1.31
CA GLU A 102 -3.60 18.49 1.84
C GLU A 102 -2.46 19.44 2.18
N SER A 103 -1.45 18.95 2.90
CA SER A 103 -0.30 19.76 3.31
C SER A 103 0.57 20.18 2.12
N LEU A 104 0.83 19.29 1.16
CA LEU A 104 1.62 19.60 -0.05
C LEU A 104 0.91 20.55 -1.02
N PHE A 105 -0.42 20.56 -1.04
CA PHE A 105 -1.22 21.40 -1.92
C PHE A 105 -1.58 22.76 -1.31
N LYS A 106 -1.12 23.02 -0.08
CA LYS A 106 -1.26 24.32 0.56
C LYS A 106 -0.67 25.42 -0.31
N ASP A 107 -1.39 26.52 -0.40
CA ASP A 107 -1.01 27.72 -1.16
C ASP A 107 -0.68 27.48 -2.65
N ILE A 108 -1.27 26.45 -3.27
CA ILE A 108 -1.24 26.33 -4.74
C ILE A 108 -2.12 27.41 -5.39
N HIS A 109 -1.52 28.16 -6.32
CA HIS A 109 -2.22 29.16 -7.14
C HIS A 109 -2.21 28.83 -8.63
N HIS A 110 -1.36 27.90 -9.06
CA HIS A 110 -1.12 27.60 -10.48
C HIS A 110 -1.28 26.10 -10.75
N PRO A 111 -2.11 25.70 -11.74
CA PRO A 111 -2.29 24.28 -12.11
C PRO A 111 -1.01 23.56 -12.55
N GLU A 112 -0.01 24.31 -13.01
CA GLU A 112 1.29 23.80 -13.41
C GLU A 112 2.06 23.19 -12.22
N SER A 113 1.87 23.73 -11.01
CA SER A 113 2.53 23.26 -9.78
C SER A 113 2.02 21.91 -9.28
N VAL A 114 0.89 21.42 -9.80
CA VAL A 114 0.28 20.15 -9.36
C VAL A 114 1.21 18.97 -9.61
N ALA A 115 1.86 18.92 -10.77
CA ALA A 115 2.75 17.81 -11.10
C ALA A 115 3.96 17.77 -10.17
N ASP A 116 4.53 18.93 -9.84
CA ASP A 116 5.68 19.04 -8.95
C ASP A 116 5.31 18.63 -7.51
N ARG A 117 4.15 19.07 -6.99
CA ARG A 117 3.67 18.62 -5.66
C ARG A 117 3.40 17.12 -5.60
N LEU A 118 2.84 16.55 -6.68
CA LEU A 118 2.67 15.10 -6.77
C LEU A 118 4.00 14.35 -6.90
N GLY A 119 5.05 14.99 -7.42
CA GLY A 119 6.41 14.47 -7.35
C GLY A 119 6.88 14.35 -5.90
N LEU A 120 6.73 15.42 -5.12
CA LEU A 120 7.07 15.42 -3.69
C LEU A 120 6.32 14.32 -2.92
N TYR A 121 5.00 14.21 -3.14
CA TYR A 121 4.16 13.14 -2.59
C TYR A 121 4.75 11.75 -2.89
N ASN A 122 5.07 11.49 -4.17
CA ASN A 122 5.58 10.20 -4.60
C ASN A 122 6.90 9.86 -3.91
N ASP A 123 7.78 10.84 -3.73
CA ASP A 123 9.14 10.57 -3.25
C ASP A 123 9.16 10.21 -1.75
N PHE A 124 8.42 10.91 -0.90
CA PHE A 124 8.48 10.67 0.55
C PHE A 124 7.54 9.54 1.00
N LEU A 125 6.31 9.49 0.48
CA LEU A 125 5.33 8.48 0.93
C LEU A 125 5.60 7.10 0.37
N LYS A 126 6.28 6.98 -0.78
CA LYS A 126 6.63 5.67 -1.36
C LYS A 126 7.33 4.79 -0.32
N ARG A 127 8.32 5.32 0.39
CA ARG A 127 9.03 4.59 1.44
C ARG A 127 8.10 4.16 2.58
N ARG A 128 7.23 5.06 3.05
CA ARG A 128 6.23 4.78 4.11
C ARG A 128 5.23 3.69 3.70
N ILE A 129 4.69 3.77 2.48
CA ILE A 129 3.72 2.81 1.94
C ILE A 129 4.38 1.44 1.77
N HIS A 130 5.54 1.40 1.11
CA HIS A 130 6.26 0.14 0.81
C HIS A 130 6.55 -0.66 2.07
N VAL A 131 7.12 0.00 3.08
CA VAL A 131 7.48 -0.64 4.34
C VAL A 131 6.25 -1.09 5.11
N THR A 132 5.18 -0.28 5.13
CA THR A 132 3.93 -0.66 5.79
C THR A 132 3.27 -1.87 5.15
N GLN A 133 3.28 -1.95 3.82
CA GLN A 133 2.78 -3.09 3.06
C GLN A 133 3.61 -4.34 3.35
N LEU A 134 4.93 -4.26 3.19
CA LEU A 134 5.83 -5.39 3.46
C LEU A 134 5.75 -5.91 4.91
N LEU A 135 5.64 -5.02 5.90
CA LEU A 135 5.49 -5.41 7.29
C LEU A 135 4.09 -5.96 7.63
N SER A 136 3.04 -5.49 6.97
CA SER A 136 1.68 -6.02 7.16
C SER A 136 1.50 -7.38 6.52
N ASP A 137 2.20 -7.62 5.41
CA ASP A 137 2.21 -8.89 4.68
C ASP A 137 3.18 -9.91 5.31
N ALA A 138 4.14 -9.44 6.13
CA ALA A 138 4.98 -10.30 6.95
C ALA A 138 4.15 -10.97 8.07
N GLN A 139 3.73 -12.21 7.84
CA GLN A 139 3.03 -13.00 8.84
C GLN A 139 3.83 -13.13 10.15
N PRO A 140 3.16 -13.21 11.31
CA PRO A 140 3.84 -13.43 12.59
C PRO A 140 4.58 -14.78 12.61
N GLY A 141 5.87 -14.79 12.94
CA GLY A 141 6.55 -16.00 13.44
C GLY A 141 7.70 -16.60 12.63
N LEU A 142 8.18 -15.97 11.56
CA LEU A 142 9.51 -16.25 11.01
C LEU A 142 10.19 -14.94 10.66
N SER A 143 11.51 -14.87 10.79
CA SER A 143 12.32 -13.91 10.06
C SER A 143 11.92 -13.97 8.58
N SER A 144 11.06 -13.05 8.14
CA SER A 144 10.45 -13.10 6.82
C SER A 144 11.27 -12.28 5.84
N ILE A 145 11.40 -12.77 4.62
CA ILE A 145 12.05 -12.04 3.52
C ILE A 145 11.43 -10.65 3.33
N LEU A 146 10.12 -10.53 3.58
CA LEU A 146 9.38 -9.26 3.52
C LEU A 146 9.85 -8.26 4.58
N ARG A 147 10.18 -8.73 5.79
CA ARG A 147 10.77 -7.87 6.82
C ARG A 147 12.15 -7.37 6.39
N GLN A 148 13.00 -8.25 5.86
CA GLN A 148 14.31 -7.82 5.35
C GLN A 148 14.15 -6.79 4.23
N ARG A 149 13.23 -7.01 3.29
CA ARG A 149 12.92 -6.03 2.24
C ARG A 149 12.41 -4.70 2.80
N ALA A 150 11.59 -4.75 3.86
CA ALA A 150 11.13 -3.54 4.53
C ALA A 150 12.30 -2.77 5.17
N GLU A 151 13.24 -3.49 5.79
CA GLU A 151 14.49 -2.94 6.31
C GLU A 151 15.38 -2.38 5.19
N ASP A 152 15.47 -3.04 4.04
CA ASP A 152 16.27 -2.56 2.89
C ASP A 152 15.66 -1.29 2.27
N VAL A 153 14.33 -1.20 2.19
CA VAL A 153 13.61 0.00 1.70
C VAL A 153 13.70 1.14 2.70
N TRP A 154 13.60 0.85 4.00
CA TRP A 154 13.73 1.88 5.03
C TRP A 154 15.19 2.31 5.21
N GLY A 155 16.14 1.40 5.10
CA GLY A 155 17.51 1.61 5.55
C GLY A 155 17.67 1.49 7.07
N ASP A 156 18.83 1.94 7.55
CA ASP A 156 19.24 1.75 8.93
C ASP A 156 18.24 2.31 9.95
N GLY A 157 17.90 1.49 10.95
CA GLY A 157 17.24 1.95 12.17
C GLY A 157 15.71 2.01 12.14
N ILE A 158 15.02 1.24 11.28
CA ILE A 158 13.55 1.14 11.34
C ILE A 158 13.05 0.72 12.74
N PHE A 159 13.65 -0.33 13.31
CA PHE A 159 13.51 -0.79 14.70
C PHE A 159 14.55 -1.91 14.96
N PRO A 160 14.79 -2.33 16.22
CA PRO A 160 15.72 -3.41 16.53
C PRO A 160 15.36 -4.74 15.82
N PRO A 161 16.33 -5.54 15.35
CA PRO A 161 16.07 -6.82 14.65
C PRO A 161 15.24 -7.82 15.47
N GLU A 162 15.35 -7.76 16.79
CA GLU A 162 14.61 -8.59 17.73
C GLU A 162 13.19 -8.08 18.02
N ALA A 163 12.81 -6.90 17.51
CA ALA A 163 11.48 -6.34 17.71
C ALA A 163 10.42 -7.29 17.15
N MET A 164 9.46 -7.69 17.99
CA MET A 164 8.35 -8.56 17.59
C MET A 164 7.12 -7.72 17.28
N ASN A 165 6.23 -8.24 16.44
CA ASN A 165 4.96 -7.57 16.12
C ASN A 165 4.25 -7.11 17.40
N PHE A 166 3.65 -5.93 17.35
CA PHE A 166 2.96 -5.27 18.46
C PHE A 166 3.84 -4.88 19.66
N THR A 167 5.17 -4.99 19.60
CA THR A 167 6.06 -4.38 20.59
C THR A 167 6.22 -2.87 20.34
N LYS A 168 6.65 -2.12 21.36
CA LYS A 168 6.77 -0.65 21.32
C LYS A 168 7.52 -0.13 20.06
N PRO A 169 8.66 -0.70 19.62
CA PRO A 169 9.35 -0.20 18.43
C PRO A 169 8.49 -0.27 17.15
N ILE A 170 7.76 -1.37 16.95
CA ILE A 170 6.88 -1.55 15.79
C ILE A 170 5.60 -0.71 15.93
N GLN A 171 5.07 -0.59 17.15
CA GLN A 171 3.95 0.33 17.43
C GLN A 171 4.32 1.78 17.13
N ASP A 172 5.52 2.21 17.48
CA ASP A 172 5.98 3.58 17.21
C ASP A 172 6.10 3.84 15.72
N PHE A 173 6.65 2.88 14.97
CA PHE A 173 6.68 2.95 13.51
C PHE A 173 5.28 3.11 12.89
N PHE A 174 4.27 2.37 13.38
CA PHE A 174 2.93 2.43 12.79
C PHE A 174 2.08 3.59 13.29
N TYR A 175 2.21 3.99 14.56
CA TYR A 175 1.23 4.84 15.23
C TYR A 175 1.77 6.19 15.71
N ALA A 176 3.08 6.41 15.65
CA ALA A 176 3.71 7.68 16.04
C ALA A 176 4.25 8.47 14.84
N TRP A 177 3.99 8.03 13.61
CA TRP A 177 4.39 8.74 12.39
C TRP A 177 3.56 10.01 12.19
N ASP A 178 4.23 11.17 12.09
CA ASP A 178 3.58 12.45 11.79
C ASP A 178 3.71 12.77 10.30
N VAL A 179 2.73 12.33 9.52
CA VAL A 179 2.73 12.54 8.07
C VAL A 179 2.61 14.02 7.67
N ILE A 180 1.98 14.85 8.51
CA ILE A 180 1.78 16.28 8.22
C ILE A 180 3.13 16.98 8.38
N GLU A 181 3.82 16.75 9.50
CA GLU A 181 5.16 17.31 9.74
C GLU A 181 6.13 16.91 8.61
N GLU A 182 6.12 15.63 8.20
CA GLU A 182 6.96 15.14 7.11
C GLU A 182 6.63 15.80 5.76
N ALA A 183 5.34 15.95 5.44
CA ALA A 183 4.90 16.64 4.23
C ALA A 183 5.30 18.12 4.23
N GLU A 184 5.15 18.83 5.36
CA GLU A 184 5.55 20.22 5.51
C GLU A 184 7.08 20.39 5.40
N ASN A 185 7.85 19.47 5.97
CA ASN A 185 9.31 19.46 5.87
C ASN A 185 9.78 19.27 4.42
N VAL A 186 9.21 18.29 3.70
CA VAL A 186 9.52 18.06 2.28
C VAL A 186 9.13 19.27 1.43
N LEU A 187 7.98 19.88 1.73
CA LEU A 187 7.52 21.09 1.07
C LEU A 187 8.49 22.26 1.26
N ALA A 188 8.94 22.47 2.50
CA ALA A 188 9.86 23.55 2.86
C ALA A 188 11.25 23.39 2.23
N LEU A 189 11.70 22.16 1.99
CA LEU A 189 12.97 21.88 1.29
C LEU A 189 12.89 22.09 -0.22
N ALA A 190 11.68 22.07 -0.79
CA ALA A 190 11.45 22.20 -2.23
C ALA A 190 11.18 23.64 -2.71
N ILE A 191 10.96 24.58 -1.78
CA ILE A 191 10.69 26.02 -2.03
C ILE A 191 11.91 26.84 -1.63
#